data_AF-A0A6C0JNX2-F1
#
_entry.id   AF-A0A6C0JNX2-F1
#
_cell.length_a   1.000
_cell.length_b   1.000
_cell.length_c   1.000
_cell.angle_alpha   90.00
_cell.angle_beta   90.00
_cell.angle_gamma   90.00
#
_symmetry.space_group_name_H-M   'P 1'
#
loop_
_entity.id
_entity.type
_entity.pdbx_description
1 polymer ?
#
loop_
_entity_poly.entity_id
_entity_poly.type
_entity_poly.pdbx_seq_one_letter_code
_entity_poly.pdbx_strand_id
1 'polypeptide(L)'
;MEEINFVIINEWEGGKPGGSCDYRNNTYIVRFKDKTMKTFNPIKYDNAETLAKEYHVQQSLEKGFTKNQYRLVECDIEGSYYEVKLKDGITAKVDKEDLHLVISKKWGAYKTGNGKYVMRTGTDMFFHRYIYPEIKYICHTNGDSLDNRRKNLSEKTSFGFERHVTQSKVNAKWTGGIPTGSLCFLNNAYVVRFTDGTRKTFSLHTCESLEDAKIQACKYRTQTSLNKGLTKNQYRLVKSDTDGIYYEIKLQDKHIAKVDVDDFKCVQQRVWYAKKGTGSSRYYMYASNKNTKVMFHRVLFPEYTQVDHINRDGLDNRRKNLRAVSSAENNINQKKRVDNKSGKTGIHYSNYDKCWIVQWPENGKRKKKSFSESKYGYDGAKLMAINHRQKMDNKLGLLNGYDSNEDISMVVKPISIDKVQIKEKLLSTNKSGKKGLYYVDKYNFWAVEWRDADGKKKCKRFYVGTKRNYDEAQKLAMEFQT
;
A
#
# COMPACT_ATOMS: atom_id res chain seq x y z
N MET A 1 -16.83 -14.87 -30.49
CA MET A 1 -15.75 -15.41 -29.63
C MET A 1 -14.50 -15.30 -30.47
N GLU A 2 -13.72 -14.23 -30.28
CA GLU A 2 -12.43 -14.09 -30.97
C GLU A 2 -11.52 -15.21 -30.47
N GLU A 3 -10.94 -15.98 -31.41
CA GLU A 3 -9.97 -17.02 -31.10
C GLU A 3 -8.74 -16.36 -30.48
N ILE A 4 -8.39 -16.78 -29.26
CA ILE A 4 -7.17 -16.31 -28.59
C ILE A 4 -5.99 -16.96 -29.32
N ASN A 5 -5.30 -16.19 -30.16
CA ASN A 5 -4.10 -16.65 -30.83
C ASN A 5 -2.92 -16.70 -29.84
N PHE A 6 -2.33 -17.90 -29.72
CA PHE A 6 -1.06 -18.11 -29.03
C PHE A 6 0.00 -18.40 -30.10
N VAL A 7 0.99 -17.52 -30.20
CA VAL A 7 2.12 -17.70 -31.12
C VAL A 7 3.33 -18.13 -30.30
N ILE A 8 3.77 -19.37 -30.50
CA ILE A 8 5.05 -19.85 -29.97
C ILE A 8 6.12 -19.35 -30.91
N ILE A 9 7.00 -18.47 -30.42
CA ILE A 9 7.99 -17.80 -31.27
C ILE A 9 9.20 -18.72 -31.51
N ASN A 10 9.65 -19.42 -30.46
CA ASN A 10 10.84 -20.27 -30.50
C ASN A 10 10.56 -21.67 -29.92
N GLU A 11 11.34 -22.66 -30.35
CA GLU A 11 11.41 -23.97 -29.68
C GLU A 11 12.05 -23.89 -28.28
N TRP A 12 12.05 -25.00 -27.54
CA TRP A 12 12.64 -25.07 -26.21
C TRP A 12 14.16 -24.86 -26.26
N GLU A 13 14.62 -23.75 -25.71
CA GLU A 13 16.03 -23.36 -25.70
C GLU A 13 16.61 -23.27 -24.28
N GLY A 14 17.95 -23.22 -24.21
CA GLY A 14 18.69 -23.09 -22.96
C GLY A 14 18.50 -24.26 -21.99
N GLY A 15 18.43 -23.93 -20.69
CA GLY A 15 18.32 -24.89 -19.60
C GLY A 15 19.64 -25.24 -18.93
N LYS A 16 19.55 -26.04 -17.86
CA LYS A 16 20.68 -26.47 -17.05
C LYS A 16 20.96 -27.95 -17.23
N PRO A 17 22.24 -28.34 -17.46
CA PRO A 17 22.57 -29.73 -17.65
C PRO A 17 22.28 -30.55 -16.39
N GLY A 18 21.66 -31.71 -16.60
CA GLY A 18 21.44 -32.72 -15.58
C GLY A 18 22.73 -33.48 -15.28
N GLY A 19 22.89 -33.99 -14.06
CA GLY A 19 24.14 -34.63 -13.62
C GLY A 19 25.11 -33.67 -12.93
N SER A 20 26.35 -34.13 -12.71
CA SER A 20 27.44 -33.35 -12.09
C SER A 20 28.63 -33.25 -13.04
N CYS A 21 29.36 -32.15 -12.93
CA CYS A 21 30.65 -31.92 -13.56
C CYS A 21 31.61 -31.48 -12.44
N ASP A 22 32.39 -32.42 -11.93
CA ASP A 22 33.20 -32.22 -10.72
C ASP A 22 34.69 -32.31 -11.08
N TYR A 23 35.54 -31.50 -10.44
CA TYR A 23 36.99 -31.67 -10.50
C TYR A 23 37.47 -32.53 -9.33
N ARG A 24 38.02 -33.72 -9.60
CA ARG A 24 38.54 -34.63 -8.58
C ARG A 24 39.76 -35.39 -9.11
N ASN A 25 40.72 -35.67 -8.23
CA ASN A 25 41.95 -36.41 -8.58
C ASN A 25 42.65 -35.84 -9.83
N ASN A 26 42.78 -34.52 -9.89
CA ASN A 26 43.40 -33.80 -11.01
C ASN A 26 42.73 -34.06 -12.37
N THR A 27 41.41 -34.31 -12.41
CA THR A 27 40.65 -34.62 -13.63
C THR A 27 39.22 -34.09 -13.51
N TYR A 28 38.66 -33.57 -14.61
CA TYR A 28 37.26 -33.20 -14.68
C TYR A 28 36.40 -34.44 -14.99
N ILE A 29 35.34 -34.65 -14.22
CA ILE A 29 34.49 -35.84 -14.30
C ILE A 29 33.04 -35.40 -14.50
N VAL A 30 32.46 -35.76 -15.64
CA VAL A 30 31.03 -35.55 -15.93
C VAL A 30 30.28 -36.85 -15.65
N ARG A 31 29.23 -36.80 -14.83
CA ARG A 31 28.39 -37.95 -14.45
C ARG A 31 26.91 -37.66 -14.63
N PHE A 32 26.19 -38.60 -15.23
CA PHE A 32 24.74 -38.52 -15.46
C PHE A 32 23.94 -39.51 -14.61
N LYS A 33 22.61 -39.35 -14.61
CA LYS A 33 21.69 -40.17 -13.79
C LYS A 33 21.62 -41.63 -14.21
N ASP A 34 21.88 -41.92 -15.47
CA ASP A 34 21.97 -43.26 -16.06
C ASP A 34 23.29 -43.97 -15.70
N LYS A 35 24.08 -43.41 -14.76
CA LYS A 35 25.41 -43.87 -14.35
C LYS A 35 26.48 -43.77 -15.45
N THR A 36 26.20 -43.13 -16.58
CA THR A 36 27.23 -42.84 -17.58
C THR A 36 28.18 -41.75 -17.07
N MET A 37 29.46 -41.89 -17.38
CA MET A 37 30.49 -40.93 -16.98
C MET A 37 31.57 -40.75 -18.04
N LYS A 38 32.16 -39.56 -18.11
CA LYS A 38 33.31 -39.25 -18.95
C LYS A 38 34.29 -38.37 -18.19
N THR A 39 35.58 -38.60 -18.42
CA THR A 39 36.66 -37.87 -17.76
C THR A 39 37.48 -37.04 -18.75
N PHE A 40 37.93 -35.87 -18.31
CA PHE A 40 38.76 -34.94 -19.06
C PHE A 40 39.96 -34.57 -18.20
N ASN A 41 41.11 -35.16 -18.52
CA ASN A 41 42.35 -34.95 -17.79
C ASN A 41 43.07 -33.70 -18.35
N PRO A 42 43.39 -32.69 -17.52
CA PRO A 42 44.18 -31.52 -17.93
C PRO A 42 45.54 -31.83 -18.56
N ILE A 43 46.14 -32.98 -18.25
CA ILE A 43 47.41 -33.44 -18.87
C ILE A 43 47.19 -33.85 -20.34
N LYS A 44 45.97 -34.29 -20.68
CA LYS A 44 45.62 -34.78 -22.03
C LYS A 44 44.95 -33.71 -22.89
N TYR A 45 44.34 -32.70 -22.26
CA TYR A 45 43.59 -31.66 -22.95
C TYR A 45 43.92 -30.29 -22.36
N ASP A 46 44.50 -29.40 -23.16
CA ASP A 46 44.85 -28.04 -22.75
C ASP A 46 43.62 -27.24 -22.25
N ASN A 47 42.44 -27.55 -22.80
CA ASN A 47 41.15 -26.95 -22.44
C ASN A 47 40.20 -27.94 -21.74
N ALA A 48 40.73 -28.82 -20.88
CA ALA A 48 39.96 -29.89 -20.22
C ALA A 48 38.68 -29.41 -19.50
N GLU A 49 38.72 -28.22 -18.88
CA GLU A 49 37.57 -27.64 -18.20
C GLU A 49 36.45 -27.27 -19.18
N THR A 50 36.79 -26.57 -20.25
CA THR A 50 35.85 -26.12 -21.28
C THR A 50 35.21 -27.31 -21.97
N LEU A 51 36.02 -28.30 -22.37
CA LEU A 51 35.56 -29.54 -23.00
C LEU A 51 34.63 -30.34 -22.08
N ALA A 52 34.93 -30.40 -20.78
CA ALA A 52 34.06 -31.06 -19.82
C ALA A 52 32.70 -30.36 -19.70
N LYS A 53 32.67 -29.02 -19.66
CA LYS A 53 31.43 -28.22 -19.60
C LYS A 53 30.61 -28.34 -20.89
N GLU A 54 31.24 -28.25 -22.05
CA GLU A 54 30.59 -28.39 -23.36
C GLU A 54 29.97 -29.79 -23.52
N TYR A 55 30.76 -30.83 -23.22
CA TYR A 55 30.28 -32.21 -23.22
C TYR A 55 29.12 -32.41 -22.25
N HIS A 56 29.18 -31.79 -21.06
CA HIS A 56 28.11 -31.87 -20.06
C HIS A 56 26.80 -31.28 -20.58
N VAL A 57 26.85 -30.13 -21.25
CA VAL A 57 25.69 -29.48 -21.86
C VAL A 57 25.13 -30.32 -23.01
N GLN A 58 25.98 -30.72 -23.95
CA GLN A 58 25.57 -31.45 -25.14
C GLN A 58 24.92 -32.80 -24.79
N GLN A 59 25.61 -33.63 -23.99
CA GLN A 59 25.08 -34.94 -23.61
C GLN A 59 23.85 -34.85 -22.71
N SER A 60 23.74 -33.80 -21.90
CA SER A 60 22.50 -33.57 -21.13
C SER A 60 21.32 -33.28 -22.05
N LEU A 61 21.52 -32.56 -23.15
CA LEU A 61 20.47 -32.25 -24.12
C LEU A 61 20.06 -33.50 -24.89
N GLU A 62 21.03 -34.24 -25.45
CA GLU A 62 20.80 -35.48 -26.21
C GLU A 62 20.09 -36.55 -25.38
N LYS A 63 20.47 -36.71 -24.11
CA LYS A 63 19.86 -37.68 -23.18
C LYS A 63 18.56 -37.19 -22.52
N GLY A 64 18.09 -35.97 -22.85
CA GLY A 64 16.88 -35.39 -22.26
C GLY A 64 16.97 -35.08 -20.76
N PHE A 65 18.19 -34.93 -20.23
CA PHE A 65 18.44 -34.61 -18.82
C PHE A 65 18.48 -33.10 -18.53
N THR A 66 18.43 -32.26 -19.56
CA THR A 66 18.41 -30.80 -19.42
C THR A 66 17.13 -30.34 -18.74
N LYS A 67 17.29 -29.54 -17.68
CA LYS A 67 16.18 -29.00 -16.89
C LYS A 67 15.97 -27.53 -17.18
N ASN A 68 14.76 -27.02 -16.96
CA ASN A 68 14.45 -25.59 -17.03
C ASN A 68 14.77 -24.96 -18.39
N GLN A 69 14.59 -25.73 -19.47
CA GLN A 69 14.50 -25.16 -20.81
C GLN A 69 13.36 -24.14 -20.82
N TYR A 70 13.47 -23.10 -21.64
CA TYR A 70 12.45 -22.08 -21.74
C TYR A 70 12.14 -21.76 -23.20
N ARG A 71 10.97 -21.19 -23.45
CA ARG A 71 10.56 -20.70 -24.78
C ARG A 71 9.77 -19.41 -24.66
N LEU A 72 9.89 -18.54 -25.65
CA LEU A 72 9.14 -17.30 -25.70
C LEU A 72 7.76 -17.54 -26.31
N VAL A 73 6.73 -17.10 -25.59
CA VAL A 73 5.33 -17.17 -26.02
C VAL A 73 4.79 -15.75 -26.15
N GLU A 74 4.15 -15.47 -27.27
CA GLU A 74 3.40 -14.23 -27.51
C GLU A 74 1.91 -14.53 -27.58
N CYS A 75 1.13 -13.70 -26.90
CA CYS A 75 -0.32 -13.79 -26.82
C CYS A 75 -0.88 -12.38 -26.86
N ASP A 76 -1.88 -12.17 -27.71
CA ASP A 76 -2.47 -10.85 -27.96
C ASP A 76 -3.11 -10.25 -26.70
N ILE A 77 -3.61 -11.10 -25.79
CA ILE A 77 -4.28 -10.69 -24.55
C ILE A 77 -3.33 -10.71 -23.35
N GLU A 78 -2.48 -11.73 -23.24
CA GLU A 78 -1.61 -11.90 -22.07
C GLU A 78 -0.26 -11.17 -22.18
N GLY A 79 0.10 -10.67 -23.36
CA GLY A 79 1.41 -10.14 -23.69
C GLY A 79 2.47 -11.24 -23.84
N SER A 80 3.71 -10.82 -24.06
CA SER A 80 4.84 -11.74 -24.27
C SER A 80 5.45 -12.24 -22.95
N TYR A 81 5.65 -13.54 -22.78
CA TYR A 81 6.26 -14.14 -21.58
C TYR A 81 7.06 -15.40 -21.89
N TYR A 82 7.91 -15.84 -20.96
CA TYR A 82 8.62 -17.11 -21.07
C TYR A 82 7.86 -18.24 -20.38
N GLU A 83 7.72 -19.36 -21.08
CA GLU A 83 7.37 -20.62 -20.44
C GLU A 83 8.65 -21.38 -20.08
N VAL A 84 8.71 -21.90 -18.86
CA VAL A 84 9.82 -22.68 -18.34
C VAL A 84 9.38 -24.12 -18.13
N LYS A 85 10.06 -25.06 -18.77
CA LYS A 85 9.81 -26.50 -18.62
C LYS A 85 10.34 -27.00 -17.28
N LEU A 86 9.44 -27.45 -16.43
CA LEU A 86 9.74 -28.15 -15.19
C LEU A 86 9.66 -29.67 -15.42
N LYS A 87 9.75 -30.44 -14.34
CA LYS A 87 9.69 -31.91 -14.39
C LYS A 87 8.26 -32.37 -14.68
N ASP A 88 8.11 -33.54 -15.30
CA ASP A 88 6.83 -34.24 -15.49
C ASP A 88 5.81 -33.47 -16.35
N GLY A 89 6.28 -32.73 -17.36
CA GLY A 89 5.43 -32.00 -18.32
C GLY A 89 4.87 -30.67 -17.80
N ILE A 90 5.18 -30.31 -16.56
CA ILE A 90 4.71 -29.09 -15.92
C ILE A 90 5.48 -27.88 -16.47
N THR A 91 4.77 -26.79 -16.78
CA THR A 91 5.38 -25.52 -17.19
C THR A 91 5.08 -24.42 -16.17
N ALA A 92 5.97 -23.43 -16.09
CA ALA A 92 5.76 -22.21 -15.31
C ALA A 92 5.89 -20.98 -16.20
N LYS A 93 5.09 -19.94 -15.95
CA LYS A 93 5.16 -18.66 -16.68
C LYS A 93 6.05 -17.68 -15.93
N VAL A 94 6.92 -16.99 -16.65
CA VAL A 94 7.89 -16.02 -16.11
C VAL A 94 7.98 -14.80 -17.03
N ASP A 95 8.15 -13.60 -16.47
CA ASP A 95 8.33 -12.39 -17.26
C ASP A 95 9.70 -12.33 -17.93
N LYS A 96 9.79 -11.61 -19.06
CA LYS A 96 11.06 -11.40 -19.80
C LYS A 96 12.18 -10.87 -18.92
N GLU A 97 11.87 -9.94 -18.01
CA GLU A 97 12.84 -9.32 -17.10
C GLU A 97 13.43 -10.34 -16.08
N ASP A 98 12.69 -11.40 -15.75
CA ASP A 98 13.04 -12.38 -14.72
C ASP A 98 13.67 -13.67 -15.27
N LEU A 99 13.88 -13.77 -16.58
CA LEU A 99 14.52 -14.92 -17.22
C LEU A 99 15.91 -15.22 -16.63
N HIS A 100 16.66 -14.18 -16.25
CA HIS A 100 17.97 -14.33 -15.62
C HIS A 100 17.91 -15.18 -14.33
N LEU A 101 16.79 -15.16 -13.58
CA LEU A 101 16.59 -15.99 -12.40
C LEU A 101 16.43 -17.47 -12.76
N VAL A 102 15.73 -17.77 -13.85
CA VAL A 102 15.59 -19.12 -14.41
C VAL A 102 16.97 -19.66 -14.80
N ILE A 103 17.79 -18.85 -15.47
CA ILE A 103 19.15 -19.22 -15.90
C ILE A 103 20.11 -19.35 -14.70
N SER A 104 19.89 -18.59 -13.62
CA SER A 104 20.80 -18.60 -12.46
C SER A 104 20.72 -19.87 -11.60
N LYS A 105 19.56 -20.53 -11.50
CA LYS A 105 19.32 -21.63 -10.53
C LYS A 105 18.58 -22.83 -11.13
N LYS A 106 18.65 -23.98 -10.45
CA LYS A 106 17.92 -25.20 -10.85
C LYS A 106 16.56 -25.19 -10.16
N TRP A 107 15.49 -25.17 -10.95
CA TRP A 107 14.11 -25.06 -10.48
C TRP A 107 13.35 -26.37 -10.64
N GLY A 108 12.50 -26.69 -9.68
CA GLY A 108 11.62 -27.84 -9.70
C GLY A 108 10.16 -27.44 -9.45
N ALA A 109 9.24 -28.23 -9.99
CA ALA A 109 7.84 -28.20 -9.61
C ALA A 109 7.66 -29.04 -8.35
N TYR A 110 6.95 -28.51 -7.36
CA TYR A 110 6.62 -29.24 -6.13
C TYR A 110 5.14 -29.15 -5.82
N LYS A 111 4.54 -30.29 -5.45
CA LYS A 111 3.13 -30.38 -5.10
C LYS A 111 2.96 -30.03 -3.62
N THR A 112 2.21 -28.97 -3.35
CA THR A 112 1.83 -28.55 -1.98
C THR A 112 0.79 -29.51 -1.39
N GLY A 113 0.60 -29.49 -0.07
CA GLY A 113 -0.41 -30.32 0.62
C GLY A 113 -1.85 -30.10 0.12
N ASN A 114 -2.11 -28.93 -0.48
CA ASN A 114 -3.40 -28.58 -1.09
C ASN A 114 -3.51 -29.01 -2.56
N GLY A 115 -2.58 -29.82 -3.06
CA GLY A 115 -2.60 -30.37 -4.42
C GLY A 115 -2.07 -29.44 -5.54
N LYS A 116 -1.79 -28.16 -5.25
CA LYS A 116 -1.25 -27.19 -6.22
C LYS A 116 0.26 -27.32 -6.39
N TYR A 117 0.75 -27.08 -7.61
CA TYR A 117 2.18 -27.06 -7.91
C TYR A 117 2.80 -25.67 -7.74
N VAL A 118 4.03 -25.61 -7.24
CA VAL A 118 4.81 -24.37 -7.06
C VAL A 118 6.23 -24.55 -7.60
N MET A 119 6.79 -23.47 -8.14
CA MET A 119 8.17 -23.44 -8.63
C MET A 119 9.13 -23.10 -7.49
N ARG A 120 10.05 -24.00 -7.16
CA ARG A 120 11.02 -23.83 -6.05
C ARG A 120 12.42 -24.34 -6.39
N THR A 121 13.41 -23.82 -5.67
CA THR A 121 14.81 -24.28 -5.71
C THR A 121 15.22 -24.76 -4.31
N GLY A 122 15.90 -25.91 -4.24
CA GLY A 122 16.35 -26.49 -2.96
C GLY A 122 15.20 -26.92 -2.04
N THR A 123 15.42 -26.81 -0.72
CA THR A 123 14.46 -27.26 0.30
C THR A 123 13.26 -26.32 0.42
N ASP A 124 13.42 -24.99 0.42
CA ASP A 124 12.29 -24.08 0.78
C ASP A 124 12.21 -22.72 0.06
N MET A 125 13.01 -22.42 -0.97
CA MET A 125 12.89 -21.12 -1.67
C MET A 125 12.01 -21.18 -2.92
N PHE A 126 10.87 -20.48 -2.88
CA PHE A 126 9.97 -20.27 -4.02
C PHE A 126 10.54 -19.28 -5.05
N PHE A 127 10.14 -19.41 -6.31
CA PHE A 127 10.59 -18.52 -7.39
C PHE A 127 10.24 -17.04 -7.12
N HIS A 128 9.00 -16.76 -6.71
CA HIS A 128 8.55 -15.41 -6.40
C HIS A 128 9.35 -14.71 -5.29
N ARG A 129 10.02 -15.45 -4.40
CA ARG A 129 10.91 -14.87 -3.36
C ARG A 129 12.17 -14.25 -3.96
N TYR A 130 12.57 -14.65 -5.17
CA TYR A 130 13.69 -14.01 -5.87
C TYR A 130 13.25 -12.82 -6.70
N ILE A 131 12.00 -12.83 -7.16
CA ILE A 131 11.37 -11.68 -7.82
C ILE A 131 11.21 -10.52 -6.84
N TYR A 132 10.83 -10.82 -5.59
CA TYR A 132 10.61 -9.87 -4.49
C TYR A 132 11.19 -10.37 -3.15
N PRO A 133 12.51 -10.24 -2.91
CA PRO A 133 13.17 -10.74 -1.70
C PRO A 133 12.74 -10.01 -0.41
N GLU A 134 12.30 -8.76 -0.53
CA GLU A 134 11.86 -7.91 0.57
C GLU A 134 10.44 -8.23 1.08
N ILE A 135 9.63 -8.95 0.28
CA ILE A 135 8.24 -9.24 0.61
C ILE A 135 8.13 -10.59 1.33
N LYS A 136 7.59 -10.58 2.55
CA LYS A 136 7.50 -11.79 3.39
C LYS A 136 6.43 -12.77 2.92
N TYR A 137 5.29 -12.27 2.45
CA TYR A 137 4.14 -13.08 2.05
C TYR A 137 3.64 -12.64 0.67
N ILE A 138 3.81 -13.53 -0.31
CA ILE A 138 3.38 -13.31 -1.69
C ILE A 138 2.30 -14.34 -2.01
N CYS A 139 1.25 -13.91 -2.71
CA CYS A 139 0.21 -14.79 -3.25
C CYS A 139 0.01 -14.55 -4.75
N HIS A 140 -0.55 -15.56 -5.41
CA HIS A 140 -0.88 -15.54 -6.82
C HIS A 140 -2.35 -15.14 -7.01
N THR A 141 -2.62 -14.06 -7.74
CA THR A 141 -3.96 -13.44 -7.83
C THR A 141 -4.92 -14.23 -8.72
N ASN A 142 -4.43 -14.91 -9.75
CA ASN A 142 -5.24 -15.78 -10.62
C ASN A 142 -5.40 -17.22 -10.07
N GLY A 143 -4.82 -17.51 -8.90
CA GLY A 143 -4.86 -18.82 -8.27
C GLY A 143 -3.94 -19.90 -8.88
N ASP A 144 -3.25 -19.60 -9.99
CA ASP A 144 -2.20 -20.42 -10.59
C ASP A 144 -0.84 -20.08 -9.97
N SER A 145 -0.31 -21.02 -9.18
CA SER A 145 0.94 -20.85 -8.44
C SER A 145 2.20 -21.12 -9.28
N LEU A 146 2.04 -21.51 -10.55
CA LEU A 146 3.13 -21.64 -11.52
C LEU A 146 3.22 -20.44 -12.47
N ASP A 147 2.21 -19.57 -12.48
CA ASP A 147 2.28 -18.28 -13.15
C ASP A 147 3.01 -17.26 -12.28
N ASN A 148 4.34 -17.23 -12.37
CA ASN A 148 5.20 -16.35 -11.60
C ASN A 148 5.44 -14.98 -12.28
N ARG A 149 4.60 -14.60 -13.25
CA ARG A 149 4.64 -13.26 -13.82
C ARG A 149 4.23 -12.25 -12.76
N ARG A 150 4.92 -11.11 -12.71
CA ARG A 150 4.75 -10.05 -11.70
C ARG A 150 3.31 -9.54 -11.63
N LYS A 151 2.61 -9.47 -12.77
CA LYS A 151 1.18 -9.11 -12.83
C LYS A 151 0.29 -10.03 -11.99
N ASN A 152 0.71 -11.27 -11.80
CA ASN A 152 0.00 -12.28 -11.03
C ASN A 152 0.43 -12.37 -9.56
N LEU A 153 1.41 -11.57 -9.12
CA LEU A 153 1.91 -11.61 -7.74
C LEU A 153 1.34 -10.45 -6.92
N SER A 154 0.83 -10.73 -5.72
CA SER A 154 0.33 -9.75 -4.75
C SER A 154 0.95 -9.96 -3.37
N GLU A 155 1.16 -8.87 -2.63
CA GLU A 155 1.62 -8.90 -1.23
C GLU A 155 0.42 -9.16 -0.32
N LYS A 156 0.57 -10.14 0.58
CA LYS A 156 -0.44 -10.48 1.58
C LYS A 156 -0.09 -9.78 2.91
N THR A 157 -0.83 -8.73 3.25
CA THR A 157 -0.62 -8.02 4.52
C THR A 157 -1.31 -8.73 5.68
N SER A 158 -0.82 -8.55 6.92
CA SER A 158 -1.29 -9.21 8.14
C SER A 158 -2.78 -9.04 8.47
N PHE A 159 -3.49 -8.16 7.75
CA PHE A 159 -4.91 -7.86 7.89
C PHE A 159 -5.78 -8.44 6.76
N GLY A 160 -5.25 -9.34 5.92
CA GLY A 160 -6.02 -10.02 4.88
C GLY A 160 -6.30 -9.18 3.63
N PHE A 161 -5.70 -7.99 3.51
CA PHE A 161 -5.80 -7.17 2.30
C PHE A 161 -4.74 -7.58 1.27
N GLU A 162 -5.21 -7.88 0.05
CA GLU A 162 -4.40 -8.15 -1.12
C GLU A 162 -4.02 -6.83 -1.82
N ARG A 163 -2.72 -6.57 -1.94
CA ARG A 163 -2.20 -5.47 -2.78
C ARG A 163 -1.47 -6.07 -3.96
N HIS A 164 -1.89 -5.79 -5.19
CA HIS A 164 -1.13 -6.15 -6.38
C HIS A 164 0.32 -5.65 -6.21
N VAL A 165 1.30 -6.54 -6.42
CA VAL A 165 2.71 -6.13 -6.45
C VAL A 165 2.95 -5.49 -7.82
N THR A 166 2.38 -4.30 -8.03
CA THR A 166 2.80 -3.46 -9.14
C THR A 166 4.27 -3.16 -8.93
N GLN A 167 5.09 -3.57 -9.90
CA GLN A 167 6.49 -3.22 -10.03
C GLN A 167 6.56 -1.69 -10.14
N SER A 168 6.51 -1.01 -9.00
CA SER A 168 7.03 0.33 -8.88
C SER A 168 8.52 0.15 -9.14
N LYS A 169 8.93 0.29 -10.41
CA LYS A 169 10.33 0.32 -10.82
C LYS A 169 11.01 1.39 -10.00
N VAL A 170 11.71 0.95 -8.96
CA VAL A 170 12.38 1.80 -8.01
C VAL A 170 13.78 1.25 -7.73
N ASN A 171 14.46 0.82 -8.79
CA ASN A 171 15.93 0.72 -8.79
C ASN A 171 16.59 1.81 -9.63
N ALA A 172 15.87 2.90 -9.92
CA ALA A 172 16.53 4.13 -10.31
C ALA A 172 17.31 4.66 -9.10
N LYS A 173 18.64 4.55 -9.16
CA LYS A 173 19.57 5.14 -8.18
C LYS A 173 19.20 6.61 -7.99
N TRP A 174 19.22 7.10 -6.75
CA TRP A 174 19.04 8.52 -6.50
C TRP A 174 20.12 9.31 -7.23
N THR A 175 19.71 10.28 -8.05
CA THR A 175 20.61 11.12 -8.85
C THR A 175 20.33 12.59 -8.61
N GLY A 176 21.28 13.44 -9.02
CA GLY A 176 21.19 14.88 -8.89
C GLY A 176 20.97 15.35 -7.46
N GLY A 177 20.17 16.41 -7.32
CA GLY A 177 19.87 17.09 -6.07
C GLY A 177 20.54 18.46 -5.96
N ILE A 178 20.33 19.10 -4.83
CA ILE A 178 20.86 20.44 -4.53
C ILE A 178 22.07 20.26 -3.60
N PRO A 179 23.29 20.56 -4.09
CA PRO A 179 24.48 20.42 -3.27
C PRO A 179 24.50 21.51 -2.20
N THR A 180 24.96 21.13 -1.02
CA THR A 180 25.28 22.05 0.08
C THR A 180 26.65 22.70 -0.15
N GLY A 181 26.98 23.67 0.70
CA GLY A 181 28.22 24.44 0.62
C GLY A 181 28.02 25.77 -0.11
N SER A 182 28.61 26.83 0.42
CA SER A 182 28.59 28.15 -0.20
C SER A 182 29.60 28.18 -1.35
N LEU A 183 29.18 28.74 -2.49
CA LEU A 183 30.07 29.10 -3.60
C LEU A 183 30.05 30.62 -3.69
N CYS A 184 31.19 31.25 -3.43
CA CYS A 184 31.32 32.70 -3.43
C CYS A 184 32.42 33.12 -4.40
N PHE A 185 32.26 34.27 -5.05
CA PHE A 185 33.30 34.89 -5.86
C PHE A 185 33.97 36.00 -5.04
N LEU A 186 35.26 35.87 -4.75
CA LEU A 186 36.06 36.87 -4.04
C LEU A 186 37.47 36.92 -4.62
N ASN A 187 38.06 38.12 -4.71
CA ASN A 187 39.44 38.33 -5.16
C ASN A 187 39.78 37.61 -6.49
N ASN A 188 38.90 37.73 -7.49
CA ASN A 188 39.02 37.05 -8.79
C ASN A 188 39.14 35.51 -8.71
N ALA A 189 38.56 34.90 -7.67
CA ALA A 189 38.52 33.46 -7.50
C ALA A 189 37.16 32.96 -6.98
N TYR A 190 36.79 31.76 -7.38
CA TYR A 190 35.64 31.04 -6.87
C TYR A 190 36.05 30.19 -5.66
N VAL A 191 35.42 30.45 -4.52
CA VAL A 191 35.70 29.75 -3.26
C VAL A 191 34.49 28.92 -2.85
N VAL A 192 34.69 27.62 -2.71
CA VAL A 192 33.73 26.68 -2.14
C VAL A 192 34.04 26.49 -0.66
N ARG A 193 33.05 26.65 0.21
CA ARG A 193 33.18 26.40 1.66
C ARG A 193 32.04 25.53 2.18
N PHE A 194 32.36 24.59 3.05
CA PHE A 194 31.40 23.78 3.80
C PHE A 194 31.43 24.14 5.28
N THR A 195 30.37 23.77 6.00
CA THR A 195 30.20 24.08 7.44
C THR A 195 31.19 23.36 8.34
N ASP A 196 31.81 22.29 7.85
CA ASP A 196 32.84 21.52 8.55
C ASP A 196 34.25 22.12 8.40
N GLY A 197 34.36 23.32 7.80
CA GLY A 197 35.64 23.98 7.54
C GLY A 197 36.31 23.60 6.23
N THR A 198 35.81 22.60 5.49
CA THR A 198 36.36 22.23 4.17
C THR A 198 36.25 23.43 3.22
N ARG A 199 37.38 23.86 2.65
CA ARG A 199 37.44 24.97 1.69
C ARG A 199 38.31 24.63 0.48
N LYS A 200 37.91 25.10 -0.71
CA LYS A 200 38.74 25.04 -1.92
C LYS A 200 38.52 26.28 -2.77
N THR A 201 39.61 26.79 -3.35
CA THR A 201 39.63 27.99 -4.19
C THR A 201 40.01 27.62 -5.61
N PHE A 202 39.33 28.23 -6.57
CA PHE A 202 39.56 28.09 -8.01
C PHE A 202 39.77 29.48 -8.58
N SER A 203 40.99 29.78 -9.01
CA SER A 203 41.36 31.07 -9.60
C SER A 203 41.94 30.88 -11.00
N LEU A 204 42.24 31.98 -11.69
CA LEU A 204 42.96 31.99 -12.97
C LEU A 204 44.36 31.34 -12.89
N HIS A 205 44.95 31.22 -11.70
CA HIS A 205 46.21 30.50 -11.54
C HIS A 205 46.06 28.98 -11.66
N THR A 206 44.84 28.47 -11.47
CA THR A 206 44.52 27.04 -11.43
C THR A 206 43.61 26.58 -12.57
N CYS A 207 43.05 27.51 -13.34
CA CYS A 207 42.02 27.27 -14.35
C CYS A 207 42.26 28.17 -15.56
N GLU A 208 41.84 27.72 -16.74
CA GLU A 208 42.13 28.40 -18.02
C GLU A 208 41.41 29.74 -18.17
N SER A 209 40.25 29.89 -17.53
CA SER A 209 39.46 31.11 -17.53
C SER A 209 38.63 31.26 -16.26
N LEU A 210 38.05 32.44 -16.03
CA LEU A 210 37.10 32.66 -14.94
C LEU A 210 35.83 31.79 -15.08
N GLU A 211 35.38 31.51 -16.31
CA GLU A 211 34.22 30.65 -16.52
C GLU A 211 34.58 29.19 -16.26
N ASP A 212 35.77 28.73 -16.67
CA ASP A 212 36.26 27.39 -16.28
C ASP A 212 36.40 27.28 -14.76
N ALA A 213 37.00 28.28 -14.09
CA ALA A 213 37.12 28.30 -12.63
C ALA A 213 35.76 28.15 -11.92
N LYS A 214 34.71 28.79 -12.47
CA LYS A 214 33.32 28.67 -11.98
C LYS A 214 32.77 27.25 -12.20
N ILE A 215 32.98 26.67 -13.38
CA ILE A 215 32.55 25.31 -13.71
C ILE A 215 33.25 24.29 -12.79
N GLN A 216 34.56 24.41 -12.62
CA GLN A 216 35.35 23.54 -11.72
C GLN A 216 34.90 23.67 -10.27
N ALA A 217 34.64 24.90 -9.80
CA ALA A 217 34.12 25.14 -8.46
C ALA A 217 32.72 24.52 -8.27
N CYS A 218 31.84 24.62 -9.26
CA CYS A 218 30.52 23.98 -9.23
C CYS A 218 30.62 22.45 -9.22
N LYS A 219 31.47 21.87 -10.05
CA LYS A 219 31.75 20.42 -10.09
C LYS A 219 32.29 19.94 -8.74
N TYR A 220 33.28 20.63 -8.20
CA TYR A 220 33.88 20.31 -6.90
C TYR A 220 32.86 20.39 -5.76
N ARG A 221 32.04 21.45 -5.70
CA ARG A 221 30.97 21.58 -4.70
C ARG A 221 29.99 20.41 -4.80
N THR A 222 29.57 20.07 -6.00
CA THR A 222 28.60 18.99 -6.24
C THR A 222 29.16 17.63 -5.81
N GLN A 223 30.37 17.30 -6.25
CA GLN A 223 31.01 16.02 -5.92
C GLN A 223 31.30 15.91 -4.41
N THR A 224 31.82 16.98 -3.80
CA THR A 224 32.14 16.99 -2.37
C THR A 224 30.88 16.87 -1.51
N SER A 225 29.81 17.58 -1.86
CA SER A 225 28.52 17.46 -1.18
C SER A 225 27.95 16.06 -1.28
N LEU A 226 28.05 15.41 -2.45
CA LEU A 226 27.57 14.05 -2.68
C LEU A 226 28.37 13.03 -1.86
N ASN A 227 29.71 13.12 -1.89
CA ASN A 227 30.60 12.23 -1.16
C ASN A 227 30.40 12.34 0.37
N LYS A 228 30.12 13.55 0.87
CA LYS A 228 29.80 13.80 2.28
C LYS A 228 28.35 13.44 2.66
N GLY A 229 27.52 13.01 1.71
CA GLY A 229 26.11 12.69 1.95
C GLY A 229 25.24 13.90 2.28
N LEU A 230 25.68 15.11 1.93
CA LEU A 230 25.02 16.37 2.26
C LEU A 230 24.08 16.89 1.15
N THR A 231 24.08 16.24 -0.01
CA THR A 231 23.21 16.64 -1.14
C THR A 231 21.74 16.42 -0.80
N LYS A 232 20.94 17.49 -0.92
CA LYS A 232 19.50 17.48 -0.59
C LYS A 232 18.66 17.24 -1.83
N ASN A 233 17.41 16.78 -1.66
CA ASN A 233 16.43 16.65 -2.75
C ASN A 233 16.94 15.85 -3.96
N GLN A 234 17.74 14.80 -3.72
CA GLN A 234 18.07 13.83 -4.76
C GLN A 234 16.78 13.23 -5.31
N TYR A 235 16.78 12.87 -6.58
CA TYR A 235 15.56 12.44 -7.26
C TYR A 235 15.78 11.23 -8.14
N ARG A 236 14.67 10.58 -8.52
CA ARG A 236 14.64 9.49 -9.48
C ARG A 236 13.38 9.56 -10.31
N LEU A 237 13.49 9.18 -11.58
CA LEU A 237 12.35 9.07 -12.49
C LEU A 237 11.68 7.72 -12.27
N VAL A 238 10.37 7.74 -12.05
CA VAL A 238 9.53 6.54 -11.91
C VAL A 238 8.61 6.46 -13.11
N LYS A 239 8.55 5.29 -13.74
CA LYS A 239 7.61 4.97 -14.81
C LYS A 239 6.67 3.89 -14.28
N SER A 240 5.39 4.19 -14.24
CA SER A 240 4.34 3.27 -13.80
C SER A 240 3.27 3.17 -14.87
N ASP A 241 2.81 1.96 -15.15
CA ASP A 241 1.76 1.71 -16.14
C ASP A 241 0.41 2.31 -15.71
N THR A 242 0.14 2.33 -14.39
CA THR A 242 -1.10 2.87 -13.82
C THR A 242 -1.01 4.36 -13.53
N ASP A 243 0.18 4.80 -13.13
CA ASP A 243 0.36 6.10 -12.51
C ASP A 243 1.05 7.13 -13.42
N GLY A 244 1.51 6.70 -14.60
CA GLY A 244 2.26 7.50 -15.55
C GLY A 244 3.73 7.67 -15.16
N ILE A 245 4.36 8.67 -15.76
CA ILE A 245 5.76 9.03 -15.52
C ILE A 245 5.81 10.21 -14.54
N TYR A 246 6.57 10.07 -13.47
CA TYR A 246 6.72 11.13 -12.46
C TYR A 246 8.08 11.04 -11.74
N TYR A 247 8.46 12.10 -11.03
CA TYR A 247 9.66 12.12 -10.19
C TYR A 247 9.33 11.82 -8.74
N GLU A 248 10.19 11.01 -8.12
CA GLU A 248 10.28 10.90 -6.67
C GLU A 248 11.45 11.73 -6.16
N ILE A 249 11.20 12.54 -5.13
CA ILE A 249 12.16 13.46 -4.53
C ILE A 249 12.44 12.99 -3.09
N LYS A 250 13.71 12.73 -2.80
CA LYS A 250 14.17 12.33 -1.47
C LYS A 250 14.22 13.55 -0.55
N LEU A 251 13.43 13.51 0.51
CA LEU A 251 13.41 14.51 1.57
C LEU A 251 14.16 13.98 2.81
N GLN A 252 14.21 14.79 3.87
CA GLN A 252 14.81 14.37 5.13
C GLN A 252 13.99 13.27 5.82
N ASP A 253 14.61 12.56 6.76
CA ASP A 253 13.98 11.50 7.58
C ASP A 253 13.28 10.40 6.74
N LYS A 254 13.86 10.06 5.58
CA LYS A 254 13.37 9.04 4.63
C LYS A 254 12.02 9.37 3.98
N HIS A 255 11.51 10.59 4.11
CA HIS A 255 10.31 11.02 3.40
C HIS A 255 10.58 11.11 1.89
N ILE A 256 9.56 10.78 1.10
CA ILE A 256 9.61 10.85 -0.37
C ILE A 256 8.41 11.65 -0.83
N ALA A 257 8.64 12.65 -1.68
CA ALA A 257 7.57 13.37 -2.38
C ALA A 257 7.47 12.95 -3.84
N LYS A 258 6.26 13.01 -4.40
CA LYS A 258 5.98 12.72 -5.81
C LYS A 258 5.63 14.02 -6.54
N VAL A 259 6.20 14.22 -7.73
CA VAL A 259 6.03 15.44 -8.53
C VAL A 259 5.95 15.04 -10.00
N ASP A 260 5.09 15.69 -10.79
CA ASP A 260 5.02 15.45 -12.24
C ASP A 260 6.28 15.93 -12.97
N VAL A 261 6.53 15.36 -14.15
CA VAL A 261 7.72 15.68 -14.96
C VAL A 261 7.78 17.18 -15.31
N ASP A 262 6.64 17.76 -15.68
CA ASP A 262 6.55 19.17 -16.10
C ASP A 262 6.86 20.15 -14.96
N ASP A 263 6.59 19.74 -13.72
CA ASP A 263 6.77 20.56 -12.51
C ASP A 263 8.15 20.37 -11.87
N PHE A 264 8.98 19.48 -12.43
CA PHE A 264 10.28 19.14 -11.87
C PHE A 264 11.24 20.34 -11.77
N LYS A 265 11.13 21.31 -12.69
CA LYS A 265 11.91 22.55 -12.65
C LYS A 265 11.71 23.33 -11.34
N CYS A 266 10.51 23.30 -10.77
CA CYS A 266 10.21 23.94 -9.48
C CYS A 266 10.93 23.27 -8.31
N VAL A 267 11.19 21.95 -8.40
CA VAL A 267 11.96 21.21 -7.40
C VAL A 267 13.41 21.67 -7.36
N GLN A 268 14.01 21.92 -8.53
CA GLN A 268 15.43 22.27 -8.64
C GLN A 268 15.78 23.69 -8.14
N GLN A 269 14.79 24.58 -8.05
CA GLN A 269 15.02 25.99 -7.68
C GLN A 269 15.27 26.20 -6.18
N ARG A 270 14.83 25.28 -5.32
CA ARG A 270 14.80 25.49 -3.87
C ARG A 270 15.03 24.18 -3.13
N VAL A 271 15.59 24.27 -1.93
CA VAL A 271 15.68 23.11 -1.04
C VAL A 271 14.31 22.85 -0.41
N TRP A 272 13.76 21.67 -0.68
CA TRP A 272 12.47 21.22 -0.17
C TRP A 272 12.64 20.27 1.01
N TYR A 273 11.73 20.33 1.98
CA TYR A 273 11.73 19.48 3.17
C TYR A 273 10.30 19.09 3.58
N ALA A 274 10.15 17.91 4.18
CA ALA A 274 8.88 17.46 4.71
C ALA A 274 8.57 18.19 6.02
N LYS A 275 7.35 18.68 6.21
CA LYS A 275 6.93 19.25 7.50
C LYS A 275 5.51 18.81 7.83
N LYS A 276 5.30 18.43 9.08
CA LYS A 276 3.98 18.10 9.59
C LYS A 276 3.10 19.35 9.66
N GLY A 277 1.86 19.24 9.17
CA GLY A 277 0.88 20.32 9.29
C GLY A 277 0.48 20.54 10.75
N THR A 278 0.22 21.79 11.14
CA THR A 278 -0.22 22.13 12.51
C THR A 278 -1.52 21.37 12.85
N GLY A 279 -1.50 20.55 13.91
CA GLY A 279 -2.64 19.74 14.33
C GLY A 279 -3.00 18.56 13.40
N SER A 280 -2.18 18.25 12.40
CA SER A 280 -2.41 17.16 11.45
C SER A 280 -1.36 16.07 11.59
N SER A 281 -1.73 14.81 11.33
CA SER A 281 -0.77 13.71 11.24
C SER A 281 0.02 13.70 9.92
N ARG A 282 -0.31 14.58 8.97
CA ARG A 282 0.20 14.56 7.59
C ARG A 282 1.43 15.44 7.41
N TYR A 283 2.34 14.98 6.56
CA TYR A 283 3.48 15.75 6.07
C TYR A 283 3.12 16.44 4.75
N TYR A 284 3.63 17.66 4.58
CA TYR A 284 3.60 18.39 3.31
C TYR A 284 5.00 18.81 2.93
N MET A 285 5.22 19.04 1.63
CA MET A 285 6.50 19.49 1.11
C MET A 285 6.60 21.03 1.17
N TYR A 286 7.60 21.53 1.89
CA TYR A 286 7.84 22.96 2.11
C TYR A 286 9.22 23.39 1.61
N ALA A 287 9.34 24.66 1.22
CA ALA A 287 10.62 25.33 1.01
C ALA A 287 10.67 26.62 1.85
N SER A 288 11.89 27.05 2.18
CA SER A 288 12.09 28.39 2.73
C SER A 288 11.97 29.43 1.62
N ASN A 289 11.28 30.53 1.89
CA ASN A 289 11.13 31.67 1.00
C ASN A 289 11.38 32.96 1.78
N LYS A 290 12.64 33.43 1.79
CA LYS A 290 13.10 34.54 2.64
C LYS A 290 12.73 34.27 4.11
N ASN A 291 11.77 35.01 4.66
CA ASN A 291 11.28 34.90 6.03
C ASN A 291 10.00 34.07 6.18
N THR A 292 9.49 33.49 5.08
CA THR A 292 8.24 32.73 5.06
C THR A 292 8.45 31.30 4.58
N LYS A 293 7.51 30.41 4.88
CA LYS A 293 7.53 29.01 4.43
C LYS A 293 6.47 28.86 3.35
N VAL A 294 6.84 28.29 2.21
CA VAL A 294 5.92 28.05 1.08
C VAL A 294 5.74 26.54 0.88
N MET A 295 4.49 26.11 0.67
CA MET A 295 4.16 24.72 0.32
C MET A 295 4.35 24.51 -1.18
N PHE A 296 4.74 23.30 -1.60
CA PHE A 296 5.02 23.02 -3.00
C PHE A 296 3.81 23.22 -3.91
N HIS A 297 2.64 22.67 -3.56
CA HIS A 297 1.42 22.88 -4.34
C HIS A 297 1.01 24.36 -4.47
N ARG A 298 1.48 25.26 -3.59
CA ARG A 298 1.27 26.71 -3.72
C ARG A 298 2.22 27.39 -4.70
N VAL A 299 3.36 26.77 -4.98
CA VAL A 299 4.24 27.21 -6.06
C VAL A 299 3.68 26.77 -7.41
N LEU A 300 3.05 25.59 -7.48
CA LEU A 300 2.42 25.11 -8.71
C LEU A 300 1.16 25.88 -9.09
N PHE A 301 0.37 26.26 -8.08
CA PHE A 301 -0.91 26.94 -8.26
C PHE A 301 -1.03 28.17 -7.35
N PRO A 302 -0.27 29.24 -7.61
CA PRO A 302 -0.31 30.47 -6.82
C PRO A 302 -1.68 31.18 -6.89
N GLU A 303 -2.43 30.96 -7.96
CA GLU A 303 -3.75 31.55 -8.22
C GLU A 303 -4.86 30.98 -7.33
N TYR A 304 -4.70 29.75 -6.82
CA TYR A 304 -5.71 29.12 -5.98
C TYR A 304 -5.56 29.52 -4.52
N THR A 305 -6.68 29.93 -3.91
CA THR A 305 -6.76 30.26 -2.48
C THR A 305 -6.57 29.05 -1.59
N GLN A 306 -6.98 27.85 -2.02
CA GLN A 306 -6.73 26.59 -1.33
C GLN A 306 -6.63 25.41 -2.29
N VAL A 307 -5.65 24.54 -2.06
CA VAL A 307 -5.42 23.30 -2.82
C VAL A 307 -5.46 22.13 -1.85
N ASP A 308 -6.25 21.12 -2.18
CA ASP A 308 -6.41 19.89 -1.39
C ASP A 308 -5.85 18.68 -2.14
N HIS A 309 -5.43 17.66 -1.38
CA HIS A 309 -4.87 16.43 -1.93
C HIS A 309 -5.95 15.35 -1.93
N ILE A 310 -6.29 14.84 -3.10
CA ILE A 310 -7.40 13.89 -3.31
C ILE A 310 -7.16 12.61 -2.49
N ASN A 311 -5.95 12.04 -2.56
CA ASN A 311 -5.56 10.84 -1.81
C ASN A 311 -5.18 11.11 -0.34
N ARG A 312 -5.22 12.37 0.11
CA ARG A 312 -4.86 12.81 1.46
C ARG A 312 -3.40 12.59 1.86
N ASP A 313 -2.51 12.32 0.92
CA ASP A 313 -1.06 12.31 1.08
C ASP A 313 -0.49 13.67 0.65
N GLY A 314 -0.01 14.46 1.62
CA GLY A 314 0.54 15.80 1.37
C GLY A 314 1.93 15.82 0.73
N LEU A 315 2.56 14.66 0.56
CA LEU A 315 3.83 14.52 -0.17
C LEU A 315 3.61 14.10 -1.63
N ASP A 316 2.41 13.67 -2.01
CA ASP A 316 2.05 13.40 -3.40
C ASP A 316 1.53 14.68 -4.07
N ASN A 317 2.46 15.45 -4.65
CA ASN A 317 2.19 16.74 -5.28
C ASN A 317 2.02 16.63 -6.80
N ARG A 318 1.70 15.44 -7.32
CA ARG A 318 1.32 15.26 -8.73
C ARG A 318 0.00 16.00 -8.97
N ARG A 319 -0.14 16.71 -10.09
CA ARG A 319 -1.31 17.51 -10.48
C ARG A 319 -2.59 16.71 -10.43
N LYS A 320 -2.57 15.44 -10.87
CA LYS A 320 -3.73 14.53 -10.79
C LYS A 320 -4.23 14.28 -9.37
N ASN A 321 -3.39 14.51 -8.36
CA ASN A 321 -3.74 14.36 -6.95
C ASN A 321 -4.10 15.70 -6.28
N LEU A 322 -3.99 16.83 -7.00
CA LEU A 322 -4.25 18.16 -6.48
C LEU A 322 -5.54 18.72 -7.07
N ARG A 323 -6.37 19.34 -6.24
CA ARG A 323 -7.58 20.04 -6.69
C ARG A 323 -7.73 21.40 -6.02
N ALA A 324 -8.22 22.37 -6.77
CA ALA A 324 -8.71 23.61 -6.19
C ALA A 324 -9.97 23.31 -5.38
N VAL A 325 -10.06 23.86 -4.17
CA VAL A 325 -11.25 23.74 -3.32
C VAL A 325 -11.52 25.08 -2.65
N SER A 326 -12.79 25.42 -2.52
CA SER A 326 -13.21 26.48 -1.62
C SER A 326 -13.01 26.06 -0.16
N SER A 327 -12.84 27.03 0.73
CA SER A 327 -12.77 26.78 2.18
C SER A 327 -13.99 26.00 2.71
N ALA A 328 -15.15 26.15 2.06
CA ALA A 328 -16.38 25.42 2.39
C ALA A 328 -16.29 23.94 2.00
N GLU A 329 -15.84 23.63 0.78
CA GLU A 329 -15.68 22.24 0.30
C GLU A 329 -14.58 21.49 1.05
N ASN A 330 -13.50 22.16 1.42
CA ASN A 330 -12.44 21.57 2.23
C ASN A 330 -12.94 21.21 3.65
N ASN A 331 -13.75 22.10 4.25
CA ASN A 331 -14.34 21.83 5.56
C ASN A 331 -15.39 20.71 5.54
N ILE A 332 -16.07 20.50 4.41
CA ILE A 332 -17.01 19.38 4.24
C ILE A 332 -16.26 18.03 4.19
N ASN A 333 -15.05 17.99 3.64
CA ASN A 333 -14.24 16.77 3.48
C ASN A 333 -13.36 16.41 4.70
N GLN A 334 -13.65 16.97 5.88
CA GLN A 334 -12.88 16.69 7.10
C GLN A 334 -12.99 15.23 7.55
N LYS A 335 -11.93 14.73 8.19
CA LYS A 335 -11.93 13.40 8.81
C LYS A 335 -13.05 13.27 9.85
N LYS A 336 -13.57 12.05 9.98
CA LYS A 336 -14.44 11.64 11.09
C LYS A 336 -13.80 12.08 12.41
N ARG A 337 -14.53 12.84 13.23
CA ARG A 337 -14.09 13.24 14.57
C ARG A 337 -13.99 12.00 15.48
N VAL A 338 -13.00 12.00 16.38
CA VAL A 338 -12.66 10.86 17.25
C VAL A 338 -13.81 10.46 18.20
N ASP A 339 -14.69 11.42 18.52
CA ASP A 339 -15.87 11.29 19.38
C ASP A 339 -17.12 10.76 18.65
N ASN A 340 -17.02 10.51 17.34
CA ASN A 340 -18.15 10.01 16.56
C ASN A 340 -18.38 8.49 16.75
N LYS A 341 -19.28 8.16 17.68
CA LYS A 341 -19.70 6.81 18.05
C LYS A 341 -20.48 6.05 16.96
N SER A 342 -21.01 6.72 15.93
CA SER A 342 -21.85 6.08 14.92
C SER A 342 -21.07 5.33 13.84
N GLY A 343 -19.77 5.60 13.72
CA GLY A 343 -18.95 5.02 12.65
C GLY A 343 -18.80 5.94 11.43
N LYS A 344 -19.75 6.86 11.16
CA LYS A 344 -19.84 7.62 9.90
C LYS A 344 -20.19 9.10 10.12
N THR A 345 -19.59 10.00 9.34
CA THR A 345 -19.79 11.45 9.47
C THR A 345 -21.23 11.86 9.17
N GLY A 346 -21.81 12.72 10.02
CA GLY A 346 -23.17 13.22 9.84
C GLY A 346 -24.29 12.25 10.22
N ILE A 347 -23.95 11.09 10.81
CA ILE A 347 -24.92 10.11 11.33
C ILE A 347 -24.82 10.06 12.86
N HIS A 348 -25.95 10.13 13.56
CA HIS A 348 -26.02 9.90 15.01
C HIS A 348 -27.36 9.28 15.40
N TYR A 349 -27.41 8.63 16.56
CA TYR A 349 -28.63 8.07 17.09
C TYR A 349 -29.24 9.04 18.13
N SER A 350 -30.53 9.36 17.96
CA SER A 350 -31.31 10.12 18.96
C SER A 350 -31.93 9.13 19.94
N ASN A 351 -31.47 9.16 21.19
CA ASN A 351 -32.06 8.33 22.27
C ASN A 351 -33.47 8.77 22.63
N TYR A 352 -33.80 10.06 22.44
CA TYR A 352 -35.10 10.64 22.73
C TYR A 352 -36.15 10.20 21.70
N ASP A 353 -35.82 10.32 20.41
CA ASP A 353 -36.74 10.01 19.30
C ASP A 353 -36.67 8.55 18.83
N LYS A 354 -35.76 7.75 19.40
CA LYS A 354 -35.50 6.35 19.01
C LYS A 354 -35.32 6.19 17.50
N CYS A 355 -34.46 7.03 16.91
CA CYS A 355 -34.19 7.04 15.48
C CYS A 355 -32.73 7.37 15.15
N TRP A 356 -32.28 6.86 14.01
CA TRP A 356 -31.00 7.25 13.41
C TRP A 356 -31.20 8.49 12.54
N ILE A 357 -30.47 9.56 12.84
CA ILE A 357 -30.54 10.84 12.13
C ILE A 357 -29.31 10.98 11.24
N VAL A 358 -29.57 11.25 9.96
CA VAL A 358 -28.59 11.59 8.94
C VAL A 358 -28.71 13.07 8.64
N GLN A 359 -27.60 13.78 8.59
CA GLN A 359 -27.51 15.16 8.14
C GLN A 359 -26.61 15.23 6.91
N TRP A 360 -26.83 16.15 5.96
CA TRP A 360 -25.94 16.40 4.83
C TRP A 360 -26.06 17.86 4.35
N PRO A 361 -25.01 18.43 3.73
CA PRO A 361 -25.11 19.74 3.09
C PRO A 361 -25.73 19.61 1.69
N GLU A 362 -26.70 20.44 1.33
CA GLU A 362 -27.25 20.54 -0.03
C GLU A 362 -27.54 22.02 -0.30
N ASN A 363 -26.99 22.59 -1.39
CA ASN A 363 -27.14 24.01 -1.76
C ASN A 363 -26.78 24.98 -0.62
N GLY A 364 -25.68 24.73 0.11
CA GLY A 364 -25.23 25.57 1.23
C GLY A 364 -26.06 25.47 2.51
N LYS A 365 -27.13 24.65 2.55
CA LYS A 365 -27.97 24.44 3.74
C LYS A 365 -27.81 23.02 4.29
N ARG A 366 -27.91 22.86 5.62
CA ARG A 366 -27.87 21.55 6.29
C ARG A 366 -29.26 20.91 6.25
N LYS A 367 -29.40 19.82 5.50
CA LYS A 367 -30.60 18.96 5.47
C LYS A 367 -30.44 17.82 6.48
N LYS A 368 -31.57 17.26 6.91
CA LYS A 368 -31.62 16.09 7.80
C LYS A 368 -32.73 15.11 7.42
N LYS A 369 -32.53 13.82 7.69
CA LYS A 369 -33.53 12.76 7.57
C LYS A 369 -33.36 11.77 8.72
N SER A 370 -34.47 11.24 9.24
CA SER A 370 -34.49 10.26 10.32
C SER A 370 -35.01 8.90 9.84
N PHE A 371 -34.52 7.84 10.47
CA PHE A 371 -34.94 6.46 10.28
C PHE A 371 -35.30 5.87 11.64
N SER A 372 -36.58 5.59 11.89
CA SER A 372 -37.05 5.15 13.20
C SER A 372 -36.75 3.68 13.45
N GLU A 373 -36.35 3.39 14.69
CA GLU A 373 -36.16 2.01 15.16
C GLU A 373 -37.46 1.22 15.12
N SER A 374 -38.59 1.87 15.39
CA SER A 374 -39.93 1.24 15.33
C SER A 374 -40.30 0.69 13.97
N LYS A 375 -39.70 1.20 12.88
CA LYS A 375 -40.02 0.84 11.50
C LYS A 375 -39.04 -0.17 10.90
N TYR A 376 -37.77 -0.11 11.31
CA TYR A 376 -36.69 -0.87 10.68
C TYR A 376 -35.85 -1.69 11.67
N GLY A 377 -36.15 -1.66 12.96
CA GLY A 377 -35.27 -2.17 14.02
C GLY A 377 -34.03 -1.28 14.22
N TYR A 378 -33.26 -1.52 15.28
CA TYR A 378 -32.09 -0.69 15.61
C TYR A 378 -31.02 -0.77 14.50
N ASP A 379 -30.66 -1.98 14.10
CA ASP A 379 -29.64 -2.23 13.08
C ASP A 379 -30.14 -1.90 11.67
N GLY A 380 -31.39 -2.20 11.34
CA GLY A 380 -31.96 -1.85 10.04
C GLY A 380 -32.12 -0.34 9.86
N ALA A 381 -32.53 0.40 10.91
CA ALA A 381 -32.56 1.86 10.86
C ALA A 381 -31.16 2.47 10.72
N LYS A 382 -30.15 1.87 11.37
CA LYS A 382 -28.74 2.26 11.22
C LYS A 382 -28.25 2.06 9.79
N LEU A 383 -28.54 0.91 9.20
CA LEU A 383 -28.16 0.58 7.83
C LEU A 383 -28.82 1.53 6.83
N MET A 384 -30.11 1.83 6.99
CA MET A 384 -30.83 2.80 6.15
C MET A 384 -30.24 4.21 6.25
N ALA A 385 -29.82 4.63 7.45
CA ALA A 385 -29.12 5.89 7.65
C ALA A 385 -27.77 5.95 6.90
N ILE A 386 -27.00 4.85 6.95
CA ILE A 386 -25.71 4.74 6.24
C ILE A 386 -25.92 4.78 4.72
N ASN A 387 -26.84 3.98 4.18
CA ASN A 387 -27.13 3.93 2.76
C ASN A 387 -27.64 5.27 2.23
N HIS A 388 -28.48 5.97 3.01
CA HIS A 388 -28.96 7.29 2.63
C HIS A 388 -27.84 8.33 2.60
N ARG A 389 -26.91 8.26 3.56
CA ARG A 389 -25.74 9.14 3.60
C ARG A 389 -24.82 8.89 2.41
N GLN A 390 -24.53 7.63 2.08
CA GLN A 390 -23.77 7.24 0.88
C GLN A 390 -24.40 7.78 -0.40
N LYS A 391 -25.72 7.60 -0.56
CA LYS A 391 -26.45 8.10 -1.73
C LYS A 391 -26.33 9.61 -1.88
N MET A 392 -26.43 10.37 -0.79
CA MET A 392 -26.30 11.83 -0.83
C MET A 392 -24.87 12.28 -1.08
N ASP A 393 -23.89 11.60 -0.48
CA ASP A 393 -22.48 11.86 -0.71
C ASP A 393 -22.11 11.62 -2.19
N ASN A 394 -22.57 10.52 -2.80
CA ASN A 394 -22.37 10.23 -4.23
C ASN A 394 -23.06 11.26 -5.13
N LYS A 395 -24.32 11.62 -4.83
CA LYS A 395 -25.08 12.63 -5.59
C LYS A 395 -24.38 14.01 -5.60
N LEU A 396 -23.69 14.35 -4.52
CA LEU A 396 -23.08 15.67 -4.30
C LEU A 396 -21.56 15.68 -4.49
N GLY A 397 -20.95 14.56 -4.90
CA GLY A 397 -19.50 14.44 -5.08
C GLY A 397 -18.68 14.60 -3.78
N LEU A 398 -19.24 14.24 -2.62
CA LEU A 398 -18.58 14.43 -1.32
C LEU A 398 -17.76 13.19 -0.91
N LEU A 399 -16.46 13.37 -0.65
CA LEU A 399 -15.53 12.28 -0.33
C LEU A 399 -15.43 12.06 1.20
N ASN A 400 -16.51 11.53 1.79
CA ASN A 400 -16.66 11.35 3.25
C ASN A 400 -16.11 10.02 3.82
N GLY A 401 -15.08 9.44 3.19
CA GLY A 401 -14.39 8.26 3.71
C GLY A 401 -15.14 6.94 3.51
N TYR A 402 -15.76 6.77 2.34
CA TYR A 402 -16.08 5.43 1.84
C TYR A 402 -14.83 4.88 1.16
N ASP A 403 -14.43 3.65 1.48
CA ASP A 403 -13.47 2.93 0.65
C ASP A 403 -14.11 2.76 -0.72
N SER A 404 -13.39 3.14 -1.77
CA SER A 404 -13.90 3.39 -3.10
C SER A 404 -14.29 2.14 -3.90
N ASN A 405 -14.74 1.04 -3.26
CA ASN A 405 -15.00 -0.23 -3.95
C ASN A 405 -16.14 -1.10 -3.39
N GLU A 406 -17.09 -0.56 -2.61
CA GLU A 406 -18.30 -1.33 -2.25
C GLU A 406 -19.57 -0.59 -2.69
N ASP A 407 -20.07 -0.93 -3.88
CA ASP A 407 -21.46 -0.69 -4.28
C ASP A 407 -22.40 -1.58 -3.44
N ILE A 408 -22.76 -1.11 -2.24
CA ILE A 408 -23.80 -1.78 -1.43
C ILE A 408 -25.18 -1.25 -1.83
N SER A 409 -25.74 -1.80 -2.91
CA SER A 409 -27.16 -1.64 -3.22
C SER A 409 -28.01 -2.73 -2.53
N MET A 410 -28.07 -2.71 -1.18
CA MET A 410 -28.95 -3.63 -0.45
C MET A 410 -30.35 -3.03 -0.24
N VAL A 411 -31.36 -3.67 -0.82
CA VAL A 411 -32.79 -3.38 -0.62
C VAL A 411 -33.28 -4.07 0.67
N VAL A 412 -33.38 -3.31 1.77
CA VAL A 412 -33.94 -3.81 3.03
C VAL A 412 -35.46 -3.64 3.00
N LYS A 413 -36.21 -4.75 3.06
CA LYS A 413 -37.68 -4.74 3.13
C LYS A 413 -38.16 -4.40 4.56
N PRO A 414 -39.25 -3.64 4.72
CA PRO A 414 -39.84 -3.36 6.03
C PRO A 414 -40.33 -4.66 6.67
N ILE A 415 -40.08 -4.80 7.97
CA ILE A 415 -40.53 -5.94 8.74
C ILE A 415 -42.01 -5.73 9.09
N SER A 416 -42.89 -6.58 8.55
CA SER A 416 -44.29 -6.67 8.99
C SER A 416 -44.33 -7.53 10.25
N ILE A 417 -44.45 -6.91 11.42
CA ILE A 417 -44.76 -7.63 12.67
C ILE A 417 -46.10 -7.09 13.17
N ASP A 418 -47.06 -7.99 13.34
CA ASP A 418 -48.38 -7.70 13.85
C ASP A 418 -48.31 -6.97 15.19
N LYS A 419 -48.99 -5.83 15.25
CA LYS A 419 -49.01 -4.89 16.39
C LYS A 419 -49.41 -5.54 17.72
N VAL A 420 -50.04 -6.71 17.69
CA VAL A 420 -50.56 -7.41 18.87
C VAL A 420 -49.44 -8.07 19.67
N GLN A 421 -48.48 -8.74 19.01
CA GLN A 421 -47.39 -9.46 19.71
C GLN A 421 -46.32 -8.54 20.29
N ILE A 422 -46.17 -7.35 19.72
CA ILE A 422 -45.23 -6.31 20.18
C ILE A 422 -45.64 -5.78 21.57
N LYS A 423 -46.94 -5.73 21.89
CA LYS A 423 -47.43 -5.13 23.14
C LYS A 423 -47.09 -5.97 24.38
N GLU A 424 -47.05 -7.30 24.24
CA GLU A 424 -46.63 -8.21 25.31
C GLU A 424 -45.10 -8.32 25.41
N LYS A 425 -44.40 -8.39 24.26
CA LYS A 425 -42.92 -8.55 24.24
C LYS A 425 -42.13 -7.28 24.60
N LEU A 426 -42.67 -6.07 24.36
CA LEU A 426 -41.97 -4.81 24.68
C LEU A 426 -41.98 -4.42 26.17
N LEU A 427 -42.52 -5.25 27.05
CA LEU A 427 -42.55 -4.92 28.47
C LEU A 427 -41.24 -5.23 29.21
N SER A 428 -40.22 -5.79 28.57
CA SER A 428 -38.91 -5.99 29.22
C SER A 428 -37.71 -5.57 28.35
N THR A 429 -37.43 -4.27 28.28
CA THR A 429 -36.23 -3.73 27.60
C THR A 429 -35.07 -3.49 28.57
N ASN A 430 -34.88 -4.36 29.55
CA ASN A 430 -33.79 -4.30 30.53
C ASN A 430 -33.26 -5.71 30.81
N LYS A 431 -32.00 -5.83 31.26
CA LYS A 431 -31.34 -7.12 31.55
C LYS A 431 -32.14 -8.03 32.53
N SER A 432 -33.17 -7.50 33.20
CA SER A 432 -34.01 -8.23 34.16
C SER A 432 -35.15 -9.06 33.57
N GLY A 433 -35.62 -8.76 32.35
CA GLY A 433 -36.83 -9.40 31.82
C GLY A 433 -38.16 -8.92 32.42
N LYS A 434 -38.18 -7.88 33.29
CA LYS A 434 -39.42 -7.36 33.94
C LYS A 434 -39.69 -5.86 33.69
N LYS A 435 -40.97 -5.51 33.53
CA LYS A 435 -41.45 -4.14 33.24
C LYS A 435 -41.18 -3.17 34.37
N GLY A 436 -40.38 -2.13 34.13
CA GLY A 436 -39.97 -1.14 35.14
C GLY A 436 -38.71 -1.52 35.95
N LEU A 437 -38.22 -2.76 35.74
CA LEU A 437 -37.02 -3.45 36.26
C LEU A 437 -35.63 -3.18 35.65
N TYR A 438 -34.88 -2.08 35.84
CA TYR A 438 -33.61 -1.91 35.08
C TYR A 438 -32.34 -1.62 35.90
N TYR A 439 -31.19 -2.04 35.37
CA TYR A 439 -29.86 -1.77 35.93
C TYR A 439 -29.16 -0.64 35.19
N VAL A 440 -28.49 0.26 35.91
CA VAL A 440 -27.76 1.40 35.34
C VAL A 440 -26.26 1.24 35.57
N ASP A 441 -25.57 0.65 34.59
CA ASP A 441 -24.14 0.32 34.65
C ASP A 441 -23.26 1.53 35.02
N LYS A 442 -23.59 2.73 34.52
CA LYS A 442 -22.80 3.96 34.76
C LYS A 442 -22.77 4.41 36.23
N TYR A 443 -23.79 4.06 37.01
CA TYR A 443 -23.98 4.52 38.39
C TYR A 443 -24.14 3.38 39.39
N ASN A 444 -23.99 2.13 38.93
CA ASN A 444 -23.96 0.90 39.73
C ASN A 444 -25.19 0.72 40.65
N PHE A 445 -26.40 0.78 40.09
CA PHE A 445 -27.63 0.51 40.85
C PHE A 445 -28.74 -0.15 40.02
N TRP A 446 -29.60 -0.90 40.71
CA TRP A 446 -30.90 -1.36 40.22
C TRP A 446 -31.98 -0.31 40.47
N ALA A 447 -32.87 -0.10 39.52
CA ALA A 447 -33.99 0.83 39.62
C ALA A 447 -35.31 0.15 39.31
N VAL A 448 -36.31 0.45 40.13
CA VAL A 448 -37.70 0.08 39.93
C VAL A 448 -38.50 1.35 39.67
N GLU A 449 -39.14 1.43 38.51
CA GLU A 449 -40.06 2.51 38.16
C GLU A 449 -41.51 2.02 38.18
N TRP A 450 -42.39 2.81 38.81
CA TRP A 450 -43.83 2.58 38.83
C TRP A 450 -44.60 3.91 38.69
N ARG A 451 -45.93 3.84 38.60
CA ARG A 451 -46.81 5.02 38.68
C ARG A 451 -47.66 4.95 39.94
N ASP A 452 -47.84 6.07 40.62
CA ASP A 452 -48.78 6.17 41.74
C ASP A 452 -50.24 6.26 41.26
N ALA A 453 -51.18 6.32 42.20
CA ALA A 453 -52.63 6.39 41.91
C ALA A 453 -53.01 7.61 41.05
N ASP A 454 -52.23 8.70 41.12
CA ASP A 454 -52.40 9.91 40.32
C ASP A 454 -51.70 9.82 38.94
N GLY A 455 -51.13 8.66 38.62
CA GLY A 455 -50.41 8.40 37.37
C GLY A 455 -49.02 9.05 37.29
N LYS A 456 -48.51 9.65 38.38
CA LYS A 456 -47.16 10.24 38.41
C LYS A 456 -46.11 9.14 38.53
N LYS A 457 -45.03 9.28 37.75
CA LYS A 457 -43.92 8.31 37.76
C LYS A 457 -43.13 8.43 39.06
N LYS A 458 -42.87 7.29 39.69
CA LYS A 458 -42.04 7.11 40.87
C LYS A 458 -40.90 6.14 40.54
N CYS A 459 -39.77 6.32 41.21
CA CYS A 459 -38.57 5.51 41.01
C CYS A 459 -37.89 5.25 42.35
N LYS A 460 -37.47 4.01 42.58
CA LYS A 460 -36.67 3.61 43.75
C LYS A 460 -35.40 2.91 43.27
N ARG A 461 -34.27 3.24 43.91
CA ARG A 461 -32.93 2.79 43.50
C ARG A 461 -32.27 1.96 44.60
N PHE A 462 -31.58 0.90 44.20
CA PHE A 462 -30.86 -0.05 45.04
C PHE A 462 -29.41 -0.11 44.55
N TYR A 463 -28.50 0.57 45.26
CA TYR A 463 -27.11 0.72 44.86
C TYR A 463 -26.28 -0.53 45.18
N VAL A 464 -25.37 -0.86 44.26
CA VAL A 464 -24.37 -1.93 44.37
C VAL A 464 -23.06 -1.32 44.83
N GLY A 465 -22.56 -1.76 45.98
CA GLY A 465 -21.38 -1.20 46.63
C GLY A 465 -21.00 -1.92 47.92
N THR A 466 -20.31 -1.24 48.83
CA THR A 466 -19.74 -1.86 50.06
C THR A 466 -20.77 -2.47 51.02
N LYS A 467 -22.04 -2.07 50.95
CA LYS A 467 -23.11 -2.59 51.82
C LYS A 467 -23.91 -3.75 51.21
N ARG A 468 -23.91 -3.91 49.88
CA ARG A 468 -24.72 -4.91 49.15
C ARG A 468 -24.06 -5.27 47.83
N ASN A 469 -23.93 -6.57 47.56
CA ASN A 469 -23.42 -7.05 46.28
C ASN A 469 -24.51 -6.98 45.18
N TYR A 470 -24.11 -7.31 43.95
CA TYR A 470 -24.98 -7.16 42.77
C TYR A 470 -26.27 -7.98 42.87
N ASP A 471 -26.16 -9.23 43.31
CA ASP A 471 -27.27 -10.18 43.38
C ASP A 471 -28.23 -9.83 44.54
N GLU A 472 -27.70 -9.36 45.68
CA GLU A 472 -28.51 -8.86 46.80
C GLU A 472 -29.31 -7.61 46.41
N ALA A 473 -28.67 -6.67 45.70
CA ALA A 473 -29.35 -5.47 45.22
C ALA A 473 -30.41 -5.80 44.16
N GLN A 474 -30.14 -6.81 43.31
CA GLN A 474 -31.10 -7.30 42.33
C GLN A 474 -32.31 -7.95 43.01
N LYS A 475 -32.07 -8.81 44.01
CA LYS A 475 -33.12 -9.51 44.76
C LYS A 475 -34.05 -8.52 45.46
N LEU A 476 -33.51 -7.53 46.17
CA LEU A 476 -34.31 -6.50 46.85
C LEU A 476 -35.12 -5.65 45.86
N ALA A 477 -34.55 -5.36 44.69
CA ALA A 477 -35.27 -4.61 43.67
C ALA A 477 -36.39 -5.45 43.03
N MET A 478 -36.23 -6.78 42.93
CA MET A 478 -37.29 -7.70 42.52
C MET A 478 -38.37 -7.85 43.59
N GLU A 479 -38.00 -7.99 44.87
CA GLU A 479 -38.94 -8.08 46.00
C GLU A 479 -39.79 -6.82 46.16
N PHE A 480 -39.19 -5.64 45.94
CA PHE A 480 -39.91 -4.37 45.98
C PHE A 480 -40.91 -4.18 44.83
N GLN A 481 -40.77 -4.95 43.75
CA GLN A 481 -41.63 -4.86 42.57
C GLN A 481 -42.86 -5.79 42.64
N THR A 482 -42.74 -6.92 43.35
CA THR A 482 -43.89 -7.75 43.77
C THR A 482 -44.76 -7.01 44.76
#